data_AF-A1UGJ8-F1
#
_entry.id   AF-A1UGJ8-F1
#
_cell.length_a   1.000
_cell.length_b   1.000
_cell.length_c   1.000
_cell.angle_alpha   90.00
_cell.angle_beta   90.00
_cell.angle_gamma   90.00
#
_symmetry.space_group_name_H-M   'P 1'
#
loop_
_entity.id
_entity.type
_entity.pdbx_description
1 polymer ?
#
loop_
_entity_poly.entity_id
_entity_poly.type
_entity_poly.pdbx_seq_one_letter_code
_entity_poly.pdbx_strand_id
1 'polypeptide(L)'
;MSDSPRPRRTFLHRTAIGFVTAAGAIAIAPSAGAQPSEPATDHNGYVGTAAYCQGSAAAVAFGRTADALVAICKVPDGQLQYRGVRLSDESALMLTATADDSGGFTAENGSVVYDVSSAELVVTDGDTTLYRQSMVQYYAPAD
;
A
#
# COMPACT_ATOMS: atom_id res chain seq x y z
N MET A 1 -10.90 51.58 -20.69
CA MET A 1 -10.52 52.99 -20.41
C MET A 1 -11.75 53.71 -19.88
N SER A 2 -11.92 53.81 -18.57
CA SER A 2 -12.61 54.91 -17.87
C SER A 2 -12.54 54.65 -16.37
N ASP A 3 -11.74 55.52 -15.76
CA ASP A 3 -11.22 55.51 -14.40
C ASP A 3 -12.21 56.20 -13.45
N SER A 4 -12.39 55.65 -12.25
CA SER A 4 -13.16 56.30 -11.18
C SER A 4 -12.20 56.71 -10.06
N PRO A 5 -12.20 57.98 -9.62
CA PRO A 5 -11.31 58.41 -8.55
C PRO A 5 -11.96 58.11 -7.20
N ARG A 6 -11.28 57.34 -6.35
CA ARG A 6 -11.65 57.22 -4.93
C ARG A 6 -10.80 58.19 -4.09
N PRO A 7 -11.41 58.89 -3.12
CA PRO A 7 -10.72 59.87 -2.31
C PRO A 7 -9.72 59.24 -1.34
N ARG A 8 -8.53 59.84 -1.27
CA ARG A 8 -7.50 59.60 -0.26
C ARG A 8 -8.02 59.98 1.13
N ARG A 9 -8.10 59.00 2.03
CA ARG A 9 -8.23 59.26 3.47
C ARG A 9 -6.89 58.98 4.13
N THR A 10 -6.15 60.06 4.33
CA THR A 10 -4.98 60.13 5.20
C THR A 10 -5.46 60.07 6.65
N PHE A 11 -5.10 59.02 7.38
CA PHE A 11 -5.11 59.04 8.84
C PHE A 11 -3.76 58.52 9.32
N LEU A 12 -2.87 59.47 9.66
CA LEU A 12 -1.80 59.21 10.61
C LEU A 12 -2.47 58.92 11.96
N HIS A 13 -2.24 57.74 12.51
CA HIS A 13 -2.36 57.51 13.94
C HIS A 13 -1.01 56.96 14.44
N ARG A 14 -0.26 57.85 15.08
CA ARG A 14 0.81 57.51 16.00
C ARG A 14 0.16 56.90 17.23
N THR A 15 0.43 55.64 17.53
CA THR A 15 0.26 55.11 18.89
C THR A 15 1.26 53.99 19.14
N ALA A 16 1.71 53.97 20.38
CA ALA A 16 2.99 53.47 20.85
C ALA A 16 3.13 51.94 20.86
N ILE A 17 4.41 51.56 20.80
CA ILE A 17 5.01 50.26 21.07
C ILE A 17 4.52 49.70 22.41
N GLY A 18 4.12 48.43 22.40
CA GLY A 18 3.95 47.59 23.58
C GLY A 18 4.19 46.14 23.20
N PHE A 19 5.46 45.72 23.11
CA PHE A 19 5.82 44.31 22.96
C PHE A 19 5.64 43.63 24.32
N VAL A 20 4.57 42.86 24.49
CA VAL A 20 4.46 41.89 25.58
C VAL A 20 5.00 40.57 25.05
N THR A 21 6.25 40.26 25.36
CA THR A 21 6.82 38.93 25.12
C THR A 21 6.29 37.98 26.19
N ALA A 22 5.11 37.40 25.96
CA ALA A 22 4.72 36.18 26.66
C ALA A 22 5.54 35.03 26.07
N ALA A 23 6.58 34.60 26.79
CA ALA A 23 7.30 33.37 26.50
C ALA A 23 6.37 32.18 26.73
N GLY A 24 5.50 31.89 25.75
CA GLY A 24 4.75 30.65 25.69
C GLY A 24 5.72 29.51 25.43
N ALA A 25 6.00 28.70 26.44
CA ALA A 25 6.70 27.43 26.26
C ALA A 25 5.82 26.54 25.37
N ILE A 26 6.13 26.47 24.07
CA ILE A 26 5.55 25.48 23.18
C ILE A 26 6.18 24.14 23.60
N ALA A 27 5.46 23.37 24.41
CA ALA A 27 5.80 22.00 24.67
C ALA A 27 5.64 21.22 23.35
N ILE A 28 6.75 20.95 22.68
CA ILE A 28 6.81 20.08 21.50
C ILE A 28 6.64 18.66 22.04
N ALA A 29 5.39 18.18 22.12
CA ALA A 29 5.15 16.78 22.40
C ALA A 29 5.74 15.95 21.26
N PRO A 30 6.53 14.90 21.54
CA PRO A 30 6.94 13.98 20.48
C PRO A 30 5.67 13.32 19.93
N SER A 31 5.38 13.54 18.65
CA SER A 31 4.45 12.69 17.91
C SER A 31 5.05 11.30 17.89
N ALA A 32 4.60 10.43 18.79
CA ALA A 32 4.80 9.00 18.66
C ALA A 32 4.08 8.58 17.38
N GLY A 33 4.80 8.57 16.26
CA GLY A 33 4.31 7.96 15.04
C GLY A 33 4.09 6.49 15.34
N ALA A 34 2.84 6.05 15.38
CA ALA A 34 2.54 4.63 15.40
C ALA A 34 3.15 4.05 14.13
N GLN A 35 4.20 3.23 14.27
CA GLN A 35 4.64 2.40 13.16
C GLN A 35 3.45 1.53 12.77
N PRO A 36 3.08 1.44 11.48
CA PRO A 36 2.05 0.51 11.04
C PRO A 36 2.36 -0.85 11.64
N SER A 37 1.44 -1.38 12.45
CA SER A 37 1.58 -2.72 12.99
C SER A 37 1.66 -3.69 11.81
N GLU A 38 2.60 -4.62 11.90
CA GLU A 38 2.70 -5.71 10.93
C GLU A 38 1.32 -6.40 10.80
N PRO A 39 0.79 -6.60 9.58
CA PRO A 39 -0.48 -7.31 9.42
C PRO A 39 -0.36 -8.70 10.04
N ALA A 40 -1.34 -9.10 10.84
CA ALA A 40 -1.36 -10.41 11.45
C ALA A 40 -1.45 -11.51 10.38
N THR A 41 -0.76 -12.63 10.60
CA THR A 41 -0.71 -13.75 9.65
C THR A 41 -1.09 -15.07 10.32
N ASP A 42 -1.70 -15.97 9.54
CA ASP A 42 -1.81 -17.39 9.88
C ASP A 42 -1.54 -18.26 8.63
N HIS A 43 -1.88 -19.55 8.67
CA HIS A 43 -1.66 -20.49 7.58
C HIS A 43 -2.47 -20.20 6.31
N ASN A 44 -3.44 -19.28 6.36
CA ASN A 44 -4.25 -18.86 5.22
C ASN A 44 -3.85 -17.47 4.68
N GLY A 45 -2.83 -16.82 5.24
CA GLY A 45 -2.31 -15.54 4.78
C GLY A 45 -2.53 -14.40 5.78
N TYR A 46 -2.84 -13.21 5.26
CA TYR A 46 -2.91 -11.96 6.04
C TYR A 46 -4.30 -11.74 6.62
N VAL A 47 -4.46 -12.04 7.91
CA VAL A 47 -5.73 -11.98 8.66
C VAL A 47 -6.35 -10.59 8.55
N GLY A 48 -7.64 -10.54 8.22
CA GLY A 48 -8.41 -9.29 8.10
C GLY A 48 -8.20 -8.53 6.78
N THR A 49 -7.42 -9.08 5.84
CA THR A 49 -7.22 -8.48 4.52
C THR A 49 -7.80 -9.35 3.41
N ALA A 50 -7.89 -8.80 2.20
CA ALA A 50 -8.21 -9.58 1.02
C ALA A 50 -7.06 -10.50 0.55
N ALA A 51 -5.84 -10.39 1.09
CA ALA A 51 -4.76 -11.37 0.88
C ALA A 51 -4.84 -12.53 1.90
N TYR A 52 -6.06 -13.04 2.12
CA TYR A 52 -6.38 -14.17 2.99
C TYR A 52 -7.20 -15.20 2.22
N CYS A 53 -6.80 -16.47 2.25
CA CYS A 53 -7.52 -17.56 1.61
C CYS A 53 -8.81 -17.88 2.38
N GLN A 54 -9.94 -17.86 1.66
CA GLN A 54 -11.28 -17.96 2.26
C GLN A 54 -11.86 -19.38 2.12
N GLY A 55 -12.78 -19.72 3.03
CA GLY A 55 -13.50 -20.99 2.99
C GLY A 55 -12.58 -22.19 3.18
N SER A 56 -12.64 -23.13 2.25
CA SER A 56 -11.81 -24.34 2.23
C SER A 56 -10.53 -24.21 1.40
N ALA A 57 -10.24 -23.01 0.88
CA ALA A 57 -8.98 -22.76 0.19
C ALA A 57 -7.83 -22.62 1.20
N ALA A 58 -6.66 -23.16 0.85
CA ALA A 58 -5.45 -23.06 1.66
C ALA A 58 -4.42 -22.17 0.98
N ALA A 59 -3.66 -21.38 1.74
CA ALA A 59 -2.54 -20.65 1.18
C ALA A 59 -1.39 -21.63 0.86
N VAL A 60 -0.94 -21.62 -0.39
CA VAL A 60 0.27 -22.34 -0.83
C VAL A 60 1.48 -21.41 -0.92
N ALA A 61 1.24 -20.11 -0.98
CA ALA A 61 2.25 -19.08 -0.75
C ALA A 61 1.56 -17.78 -0.33
N PHE A 62 2.22 -16.94 0.46
CA PHE A 62 1.84 -15.55 0.63
C PHE A 62 3.04 -14.70 1.00
N GLY A 63 3.01 -13.42 0.62
CA GLY A 63 4.13 -12.52 0.81
C GLY A 63 3.71 -11.07 0.88
N ARG A 64 4.64 -10.24 1.35
CA ARG A 64 4.45 -8.80 1.49
C ARG A 64 5.62 -8.06 0.86
N THR A 65 5.30 -6.98 0.19
CA THR A 65 6.25 -5.95 -0.28
C THR A 65 6.06 -4.66 0.52
N ALA A 66 6.78 -3.60 0.18
CA ALA A 66 6.54 -2.29 0.79
C ALA A 66 5.12 -1.75 0.52
N ASP A 67 4.51 -2.10 -0.62
CA ASP A 67 3.23 -1.50 -1.06
C ASP A 67 2.13 -2.52 -1.35
N ALA A 68 2.37 -3.82 -1.20
CA ALA A 68 1.40 -4.85 -1.52
C ALA A 68 1.45 -6.07 -0.56
N LEU A 69 0.30 -6.73 -0.45
CA LEU A 69 0.16 -8.09 0.07
C LEU A 69 -0.24 -9.00 -1.09
N VAL A 70 0.26 -10.24 -1.08
CA VAL A 70 -0.16 -11.28 -2.02
C VAL A 70 -0.39 -12.60 -1.29
N ALA A 71 -1.44 -13.31 -1.67
CA ALA A 71 -1.65 -14.71 -1.31
C ALA A 71 -1.99 -15.53 -2.56
N ILE A 72 -1.43 -16.74 -2.64
CA ILE A 72 -1.77 -17.75 -3.62
C ILE A 72 -2.57 -18.83 -2.89
N CYS A 73 -3.85 -18.92 -3.25
CA CYS A 73 -4.81 -19.80 -2.59
C CYS A 73 -5.11 -21.00 -3.50
N LYS A 74 -4.89 -22.21 -3.00
CA LYS A 74 -5.31 -23.44 -3.65
C LYS A 74 -6.71 -23.80 -3.17
N VAL A 75 -7.68 -23.75 -4.07
CA VAL A 75 -9.04 -24.22 -3.80
C VAL A 75 -9.11 -25.76 -3.85
N PRO A 76 -10.17 -26.39 -3.31
CA PRO A 76 -10.23 -27.86 -3.18
C PRO A 76 -10.14 -28.65 -4.50
N ASP A 77 -10.54 -28.05 -5.62
CA ASP A 77 -10.42 -28.64 -6.96
C ASP A 77 -8.99 -28.55 -7.55
N GLY A 78 -8.07 -27.95 -6.80
CA GLY A 78 -6.66 -27.79 -7.16
C GLY A 78 -6.33 -26.52 -7.91
N GLN A 79 -7.32 -25.71 -8.32
CA GLN A 79 -7.06 -24.44 -8.98
C GLN A 79 -6.35 -23.46 -8.04
N LEU A 80 -5.47 -22.64 -8.60
CA LEU A 80 -4.78 -21.59 -7.86
C LEU A 80 -5.46 -20.26 -8.12
N GLN A 81 -5.60 -19.47 -7.06
CA GLN A 81 -6.11 -18.11 -7.11
C GLN A 81 -5.05 -17.17 -6.57
N TYR A 82 -4.68 -16.16 -7.36
CA TYR A 82 -3.95 -14.99 -6.89
C TYR A 82 -4.91 -14.06 -6.16
N ARG A 83 -4.49 -13.55 -5.00
CA ARG A 83 -5.17 -12.49 -4.25
C ARG A 83 -4.17 -11.41 -3.88
N GLY A 84 -4.17 -10.31 -4.62
CA GLY A 84 -3.33 -9.15 -4.37
C GLY A 84 -4.11 -8.05 -3.63
N VAL A 85 -3.45 -7.36 -2.72
CA VAL A 85 -3.96 -6.15 -2.05
C VAL A 85 -2.94 -5.05 -2.16
N ARG A 86 -3.35 -3.89 -2.65
CA ARG A 86 -2.53 -2.67 -2.65
C ARG A 86 -2.67 -1.98 -1.30
N LEU A 87 -1.55 -1.75 -0.61
CA LEU A 87 -1.56 -1.19 0.75
C LEU A 87 -1.95 0.30 0.80
N SER A 88 -1.77 1.05 -0.29
CA SER A 88 -2.05 2.49 -0.31
C SER A 88 -3.53 2.84 -0.16
N ASP A 89 -4.42 1.96 -0.60
CA ASP A 89 -5.87 2.19 -0.67
C ASP A 89 -6.69 0.93 -0.35
N GLU A 90 -6.04 -0.14 0.08
CA GLU A 90 -6.63 -1.43 0.43
C GLU A 90 -7.42 -2.10 -0.71
N SER A 91 -7.22 -1.66 -1.96
CA SER A 91 -7.87 -2.26 -3.11
C SER A 91 -7.35 -3.66 -3.36
N ALA A 92 -8.27 -4.58 -3.66
CA ALA A 92 -7.96 -5.98 -3.89
C ALA A 92 -8.20 -6.40 -5.35
N LEU A 93 -7.40 -7.36 -5.80
CA LEU A 93 -7.52 -8.01 -7.09
C LEU A 93 -7.44 -9.53 -6.90
N MET A 94 -8.37 -10.25 -7.50
CA MET A 94 -8.40 -11.71 -7.48
C MET A 94 -8.40 -12.25 -8.91
N LEU A 95 -7.48 -13.17 -9.19
CA LEU A 95 -7.27 -13.75 -10.52
C LEU A 95 -7.02 -15.25 -10.40
N THR A 96 -7.22 -15.99 -11.48
CA THR A 96 -6.65 -17.32 -11.59
C THR A 96 -5.13 -17.21 -11.65
N ALA A 97 -4.45 -18.10 -10.95
CA ALA A 97 -2.99 -18.20 -10.97
C ALA A 97 -2.54 -19.54 -11.55
N THR A 98 -1.31 -19.58 -12.02
CA THR A 98 -0.59 -20.78 -12.45
C THR A 98 0.74 -20.83 -11.72
N ALA A 99 1.17 -22.01 -11.28
CA ALA A 99 2.53 -22.19 -10.79
C ALA A 99 3.51 -22.18 -11.98
N ASP A 100 4.69 -21.62 -11.79
CA ASP A 100 5.80 -21.72 -12.74
C ASP A 100 6.77 -22.84 -12.37
N ASP A 101 7.69 -23.15 -13.29
CA ASP A 101 8.68 -24.23 -13.11
C ASP A 101 9.79 -23.88 -12.09
N SER A 102 9.83 -22.64 -11.60
CA SER A 102 10.82 -22.11 -10.66
C SER A 102 10.28 -21.95 -9.24
N GLY A 103 9.06 -22.44 -8.96
CA GLY A 103 8.41 -22.34 -7.65
C GLY A 103 7.74 -20.99 -7.38
N GLY A 104 7.62 -20.13 -8.40
CA GLY A 104 6.80 -18.93 -8.38
C GLY A 104 5.41 -19.17 -8.95
N PHE A 105 4.67 -18.07 -9.09
CA PHE A 105 3.29 -18.08 -9.57
C PHE A 105 3.03 -16.89 -10.48
N THR A 106 2.30 -17.12 -11.55
CA THR A 106 1.88 -16.09 -12.50
C THR A 106 0.36 -15.95 -12.47
N ALA A 107 -0.15 -14.72 -12.60
CA ALA A 107 -1.57 -14.44 -12.80
C ALA A 107 -1.75 -13.36 -13.87
N GLU A 108 -2.77 -13.49 -14.71
CA GLU A 108 -2.99 -12.61 -15.87
C GLU A 108 -4.29 -11.80 -15.75
N ASN A 109 -4.24 -10.53 -16.14
CA ASN A 109 -5.38 -9.64 -16.29
C ASN A 109 -5.26 -8.85 -17.60
N GLY A 110 -5.79 -9.43 -18.69
CA GLY A 110 -5.60 -8.87 -20.02
C GLY A 110 -4.12 -8.97 -20.42
N SER A 111 -3.50 -7.83 -20.74
CA SER A 111 -2.05 -7.77 -21.05
C SER A 111 -1.17 -7.63 -19.82
N VAL A 112 -1.76 -7.46 -18.63
CA VAL A 112 -1.01 -7.27 -17.37
C VAL A 112 -0.73 -8.62 -16.73
N VAL A 113 0.54 -8.90 -16.45
CA VAL A 113 1.00 -10.13 -15.82
C VAL A 113 1.56 -9.83 -14.43
N TYR A 114 1.19 -10.65 -13.46
CA TYR A 114 1.63 -10.59 -12.07
C TYR A 114 2.48 -11.83 -11.78
N ASP A 115 3.79 -11.65 -11.68
CA ASP A 115 4.74 -12.71 -11.34
C ASP A 115 5.15 -12.59 -9.87
N VAL A 116 4.89 -13.67 -9.13
CA VAL A 116 5.10 -13.77 -7.68
C VAL A 116 6.19 -14.80 -7.42
N SER A 117 7.25 -14.39 -6.77
CA SER A 117 8.30 -15.28 -6.29
C SER A 117 8.60 -15.02 -4.82
N SER A 118 9.45 -15.86 -4.22
CA SER A 118 9.96 -15.62 -2.87
C SER A 118 10.81 -14.35 -2.76
N ALA A 119 11.33 -13.83 -3.87
CA ALA A 119 12.22 -12.67 -3.90
C ALA A 119 11.48 -11.35 -4.22
N GLU A 120 10.48 -11.39 -5.09
CA GLU A 120 9.81 -10.18 -5.59
C GLU A 120 8.41 -10.44 -6.15
N LEU A 121 7.61 -9.38 -6.16
CA LEU A 121 6.42 -9.23 -6.99
C LEU A 121 6.78 -8.34 -8.19
N VAL A 122 6.61 -8.86 -9.39
CA VAL A 122 6.81 -8.12 -10.64
C VAL A 122 5.47 -8.02 -11.36
N VAL A 123 5.13 -6.82 -11.81
CA VAL A 123 3.93 -6.57 -12.61
C VAL A 123 4.35 -5.96 -13.92
N THR A 124 3.99 -6.61 -15.02
CA THR A 124 4.34 -6.18 -16.39
C THR A 124 3.09 -5.95 -17.21
N ASP A 125 3.19 -5.10 -18.24
CA ASP A 125 2.20 -4.92 -19.31
C ASP A 125 2.93 -5.01 -20.64
N GLY A 126 2.81 -6.16 -21.31
CA GLY A 126 3.69 -6.52 -22.42
C GLY A 126 5.17 -6.47 -22.01
N ASP A 127 5.97 -5.67 -22.72
CA ASP A 127 7.41 -5.51 -22.45
C ASP A 127 7.72 -4.48 -21.34
N THR A 128 6.71 -3.82 -20.79
CA THR A 128 6.91 -2.75 -19.79
C THR A 128 6.75 -3.28 -18.37
N THR A 129 7.76 -3.09 -17.52
CA THR A 129 7.60 -3.32 -16.07
C THR A 129 6.87 -2.15 -15.44
N LEU A 130 5.65 -2.37 -14.96
CA LEU A 130 4.86 -1.38 -14.23
C LEU A 130 5.34 -1.25 -12.79
N TYR A 131 5.58 -2.39 -12.14
CA TYR A 131 6.05 -2.47 -10.75
C TYR A 131 7.04 -3.60 -10.59
N ARG A 132 8.08 -3.37 -9.78
CA ARG A 132 9.01 -4.38 -9.30
C ARG A 132 9.26 -4.12 -7.83
N GLN A 133 8.86 -5.05 -6.99
CA GLN A 133 8.84 -4.86 -5.56
C GLN A 133 9.45 -6.06 -4.87
N SER A 134 10.52 -5.83 -4.10
CA SER A 134 11.13 -6.88 -3.29
C SER A 134 10.16 -7.40 -2.23
N MET A 135 10.15 -8.71 -2.05
CA MET A 135 9.48 -9.34 -0.92
C MET A 135 10.25 -9.01 0.35
N VAL A 136 9.56 -8.41 1.32
CA VAL A 136 10.09 -8.22 2.68
C VAL A 136 9.70 -9.38 3.59
N GLN A 137 8.69 -10.15 3.19
CA GLN A 137 8.24 -11.38 3.84
C GLN A 137 7.71 -12.34 2.80
N TYR A 138 7.97 -13.63 2.99
CA TYR A 138 7.42 -14.68 2.15
C TYR A 138 7.25 -15.96 2.97
N TYR A 139 6.10 -16.60 2.81
CA TYR A 139 5.75 -17.85 3.45
C TYR A 139 5.26 -18.82 2.38
N ALA A 140 5.83 -20.02 2.37
CA ALA A 140 5.34 -21.16 1.61
C ALA A 140 5.54 -22.42 2.47
N PRO A 141 4.68 -23.44 2.36
CA PRO A 141 4.93 -24.74 2.96
C PRO A 141 6.31 -25.27 2.54
N ALA A 142 7.01 -25.96 3.45
CA ALA A 142 8.19 -26.71 3.06
C ALA A 142 7.76 -27.94 2.25
N ASP A 143 8.47 -28.21 1.15
CA ASP A 143 8.31 -29.42 0.33
C ASP A 143 8.67 -30.71 1.08
#